data_AF-A0AAD6IU14-F1
#
_entry.id   AF-A0AAD6IU14-F1
#
_cell.length_a   1.000
_cell.length_b   1.000
_cell.length_c   1.000
_cell.angle_alpha   90.00
_cell.angle_beta   90.00
_cell.angle_gamma   90.00
#
_symmetry.space_group_name_H-M   'P 1'
#
loop_
_entity.id
_entity.type
_entity.pdbx_description
1 polymer ?
#
loop_
_entity_poly.entity_id
_entity_poly.type
_entity_poly.pdbx_seq_one_letter_code
_entity_poly.pdbx_strand_id
1 'polypeptide(L)'
;MWTHPPPDPPEHPLVRGYHNLKYSISELTSLPPSTIDIILPSITTAATALTLVYVYRNYLKRYPDSNSLPPHFFRRKGLYGKVVSVGDADNFRLFHTPGGRVMGWGWFPGRRVPEGRKELKGQTIHVRIAGVDAPECAHFGKPSQPHSAESLKYLTSLLTSRYVRAHLLRRDQYERVVCSVSMRRRGILGLLGFKHDVGLLMLRDGMAQVYEGTYGIEFGRREGMERKYRAAEEEARAKKVGIWGLKGVYESPGQYKARFGGKEGPFTPSAPVPPEKTAGEKVKGKRGVSSAALASEVKPAARGRKRKAPVVTVVRVVKRRKATTTDKKK
;
A
#
# COMPACT_ATOMS: atom_id res chain seq x y z
N MET A 1 9.53 12.82 -75.62
CA MET A 1 10.62 12.89 -74.62
C MET A 1 10.29 14.06 -73.71
N TRP A 2 10.24 13.89 -72.38
CA TRP A 2 9.95 15.02 -71.48
C TRP A 2 11.20 15.90 -71.37
N THR A 3 11.11 17.15 -71.83
CA THR A 3 12.24 18.09 -71.97
C THR A 3 12.48 18.97 -70.75
N HIS A 4 11.61 18.87 -69.73
CA HIS A 4 11.65 19.71 -68.53
C HIS A 4 11.37 18.82 -67.30
N PRO A 5 12.00 19.08 -66.14
CA PRO A 5 11.60 18.45 -64.89
C PRO A 5 10.15 18.85 -64.54
N PRO A 6 9.41 18.03 -63.77
CA PRO A 6 8.13 18.45 -63.22
C PRO A 6 8.32 19.67 -62.30
N PRO A 7 7.31 20.55 -62.16
CA PRO A 7 7.38 21.66 -61.22
C PRO A 7 7.50 21.15 -59.79
N ASP A 8 8.24 21.87 -58.95
CA ASP A 8 8.42 21.52 -57.54
C ASP A 8 7.07 21.42 -56.80
N PRO A 9 6.92 20.46 -55.87
CA PRO A 9 5.70 20.34 -55.08
C PRO A 9 5.50 21.58 -54.19
N PRO A 10 4.26 22.04 -53.96
CA PRO A 10 4.00 23.23 -53.18
C PRO A 10 4.51 23.08 -51.74
N GLU A 11 5.23 24.10 -51.26
CA GLU A 11 5.84 24.07 -49.92
C GLU A 11 4.87 23.65 -48.83
N HIS A 12 5.30 22.70 -48.00
CA HIS A 12 4.54 22.26 -46.83
C HIS A 12 4.29 23.44 -45.86
N PRO A 13 3.09 23.61 -45.28
CA PRO A 13 2.74 24.79 -44.49
C PRO A 13 3.69 25.11 -43.32
N LEU A 14 4.32 24.09 -42.71
CA LEU A 14 5.32 24.28 -41.66
C LEU A 14 6.64 24.88 -42.17
N VAL A 15 7.05 24.56 -43.40
CA VAL A 15 8.27 25.08 -44.02
C VAL A 15 8.07 26.56 -44.35
N ARG A 16 6.93 26.90 -44.98
CA ARG A 16 6.54 28.30 -45.23
C ARG A 16 6.41 29.11 -43.93
N GLY A 17 5.81 28.53 -42.89
CA GLY A 17 5.72 29.15 -41.56
C GLY A 17 7.10 29.41 -40.92
N TYR A 18 8.05 28.48 -41.10
CA TYR A 18 9.44 28.66 -40.68
C TYR A 18 10.14 29.78 -41.46
N HIS A 19 10.01 29.82 -42.80
CA HIS A 19 10.60 30.88 -43.62
C HIS A 19 10.05 32.27 -43.25
N ASN A 20 8.73 32.40 -43.10
CA ASN A 20 8.12 33.66 -42.66
C ASN A 20 8.68 34.13 -41.31
N LEU A 21 8.73 33.23 -40.30
CA LEU A 21 9.29 33.54 -38.98
C LEU A 21 10.78 33.92 -39.06
N LYS A 22 11.57 33.19 -39.87
CA LYS A 22 12.99 33.43 -40.09
C LYS A 22 13.25 34.82 -40.68
N TYR A 23 12.52 35.22 -41.72
CA TYR A 23 12.69 36.53 -42.33
C TYR A 23 12.22 37.66 -41.41
N SER A 24 11.08 37.54 -40.74
CA SER A 24 10.63 38.56 -39.77
C SER A 24 11.58 38.72 -38.58
N ILE A 25 12.25 37.64 -38.10
CA ILE A 25 13.32 37.76 -37.10
C ILE A 25 14.57 38.43 -37.70
N SER A 26 14.91 38.16 -38.96
CA SER A 26 16.04 38.78 -39.66
C SER A 26 15.86 40.30 -39.77
N GLU A 27 14.69 40.76 -40.20
CA GLU A 27 14.33 42.17 -40.26
C GLU A 27 14.35 42.83 -38.87
N LEU A 28 13.73 42.19 -37.87
CA LEU A 28 13.63 42.74 -36.51
C LEU A 28 14.98 42.82 -35.77
N THR A 29 15.92 41.90 -36.05
CA THR A 29 17.20 41.81 -35.34
C THR A 29 18.40 42.31 -36.16
N SER A 30 18.21 42.63 -37.44
CA SER A 30 19.28 42.91 -38.41
C SER A 30 20.33 41.79 -38.55
N LEU A 31 20.03 40.57 -38.08
CA LEU A 31 20.91 39.41 -38.23
C LEU A 31 20.70 38.74 -39.60
N PRO A 32 21.77 38.26 -40.27
CA PRO A 32 21.62 37.58 -41.54
C PRO A 32 20.81 36.28 -41.39
N PRO A 33 19.96 35.89 -42.37
CA PRO A 33 19.06 34.75 -42.23
C PRO A 33 19.75 33.42 -41.91
N SER A 34 21.00 33.23 -42.37
CA SER A 34 21.84 32.05 -42.09
C SER A 34 22.21 31.92 -40.61
N THR A 35 22.35 33.03 -39.87
CA THR A 35 22.56 33.01 -38.42
C THR A 35 21.31 32.52 -37.69
N ILE A 36 20.11 32.80 -38.23
CA ILE A 36 18.84 32.36 -37.63
C ILE A 36 18.62 30.86 -37.84
N ASP A 37 19.08 30.30 -38.97
CA ASP A 37 19.11 28.83 -39.20
C ASP A 37 19.91 28.07 -38.12
N ILE A 38 20.90 28.73 -37.50
CA ILE A 38 21.72 28.15 -36.42
C ILE A 38 21.11 28.47 -35.05
N ILE A 39 20.78 29.74 -34.80
CA ILE A 39 20.32 30.21 -33.48
C ILE A 39 18.95 29.64 -33.12
N LEU A 40 17.98 29.61 -34.03
CA LEU A 40 16.60 29.22 -33.70
C LEU A 40 16.52 27.73 -33.29
N PRO A 41 17.07 26.75 -34.04
CA PRO A 41 17.14 25.37 -33.58
C PRO A 41 17.96 25.19 -32.30
N SER A 42 19.03 25.97 -32.11
CA SER A 42 19.87 25.90 -30.90
C SER A 42 19.12 26.34 -29.65
N ILE A 43 18.43 27.49 -29.71
CA ILE A 43 17.59 27.99 -28.60
C ILE A 43 16.42 27.05 -28.35
N THR A 44 15.71 26.59 -29.38
CA THR A 44 14.61 25.62 -29.23
C THR A 44 15.09 24.32 -28.58
N THR A 45 16.26 23.81 -28.97
CA THR A 45 16.84 22.59 -28.38
C THR A 45 17.21 22.80 -26.92
N ALA A 46 17.90 23.89 -26.59
CA ALA A 46 18.30 24.22 -25.21
C ALA A 46 17.08 24.42 -24.30
N ALA A 47 16.09 25.20 -24.74
CA ALA A 47 14.84 25.43 -24.00
C ALA A 47 14.04 24.13 -23.81
N THR A 48 13.96 23.28 -24.84
CA THR A 48 13.31 21.96 -24.76
C THR A 48 14.02 21.05 -23.77
N ALA A 49 15.36 20.97 -23.82
CA ALA A 49 16.16 20.16 -22.90
C ALA A 49 15.98 20.61 -21.44
N LEU A 50 16.05 21.92 -21.17
CA LEU A 50 15.83 22.49 -19.84
C LEU A 50 14.41 22.22 -19.33
N THR A 51 13.38 22.38 -20.18
CA THR A 51 11.99 22.07 -19.84
C THR A 51 11.79 20.58 -19.57
N LEU A 52 12.36 19.67 -20.37
CA LEU A 52 12.31 18.22 -20.13
C LEU A 52 12.99 17.84 -18.81
N VAL A 53 14.15 18.42 -18.49
CA VAL A 53 14.86 18.20 -17.22
C VAL A 53 14.05 18.75 -16.03
N TYR A 54 13.44 19.93 -16.16
CA TYR A 54 12.57 20.50 -15.13
C TYR A 54 11.33 19.63 -14.89
N VAL A 55 10.60 19.26 -15.96
CA VAL A 55 9.41 18.39 -15.88
C VAL A 55 9.78 17.04 -15.29
N TYR A 56 10.91 16.46 -15.70
CA TYR A 56 11.39 15.20 -15.14
C TYR A 56 11.66 15.31 -13.63
N ARG A 57 12.48 16.29 -13.20
CA ARG A 57 12.86 16.47 -11.80
C ARG A 57 11.67 16.82 -10.91
N ASN A 58 10.69 17.59 -11.39
CA ASN A 58 9.58 18.10 -10.59
C ASN A 58 8.37 17.15 -10.52
N TYR A 59 8.09 16.39 -11.60
CA TYR A 59 6.87 15.57 -11.73
C TYR A 59 7.10 14.09 -12.08
N LEU A 60 8.20 13.72 -12.76
CA LEU A 60 8.42 12.35 -13.26
C LEU A 60 9.43 11.52 -12.45
N LYS A 61 10.25 12.17 -11.61
CA LYS A 61 11.20 11.48 -10.72
C LYS A 61 10.46 10.53 -9.77
N ARG A 62 10.89 9.27 -9.73
CA ARG A 62 10.41 8.28 -8.75
C ARG A 62 11.15 8.45 -7.41
N TYR A 63 10.41 8.25 -6.34
CA TYR A 63 10.88 8.25 -4.95
C TYR A 63 10.59 6.85 -4.42
N PRO A 64 11.62 6.02 -4.14
CA PRO A 64 11.42 4.63 -3.76
C PRO A 64 10.86 4.47 -2.34
N ASP A 65 11.29 5.33 -1.40
CA ASP A 65 10.99 5.19 0.02
C ASP A 65 10.69 6.55 0.70
N SER A 66 10.26 6.52 1.96
CA SER A 66 9.95 7.69 2.78
C SER A 66 11.15 8.64 2.97
N ASN A 67 12.37 8.12 3.05
CA ASN A 67 13.61 8.87 3.31
C ASN A 67 14.07 9.63 2.07
N SER A 68 13.79 9.12 0.88
CA SER A 68 14.05 9.81 -0.39
C SER A 68 13.21 11.08 -0.62
N LEU A 69 12.17 11.34 0.19
CA LEU A 69 11.24 12.46 0.01
C LEU A 69 11.81 13.79 0.54
N PRO A 70 11.92 14.85 -0.30
CA PRO A 70 12.39 16.15 0.16
C PRO A 70 11.47 16.77 1.22
N PRO A 71 11.99 17.35 2.32
CA PRO A 71 11.18 17.99 3.37
C PRO A 71 10.21 19.07 2.85
N HIS A 72 10.57 19.79 1.79
CA HIS A 72 9.71 20.81 1.18
C HIS A 72 8.53 20.25 0.35
N PHE A 73 8.40 18.92 0.20
CA PHE A 73 7.22 18.31 -0.43
C PHE A 73 6.04 18.17 0.54
N PHE A 74 6.30 18.11 1.85
CA PHE A 74 5.27 17.94 2.88
C PHE A 74 4.34 19.17 2.92
N ARG A 75 3.04 18.93 3.14
CA ARG A 75 1.89 19.87 3.01
C ARG A 75 1.68 20.48 1.60
N ARG A 76 2.68 20.42 0.71
CA ARG A 76 2.66 21.01 -0.65
C ARG A 76 2.29 20.02 -1.76
N LYS A 77 2.93 18.84 -1.81
CA LYS A 77 2.77 17.85 -2.90
C LYS A 77 1.92 16.63 -2.49
N GLY A 78 1.39 15.94 -3.51
CA GLY A 78 0.77 14.63 -3.35
C GLY A 78 1.36 13.62 -4.33
N LEU A 79 1.84 12.50 -3.81
CA LEU A 79 2.43 11.40 -4.56
C LEU A 79 1.34 10.55 -5.21
N TYR A 80 1.64 9.91 -6.34
CA TYR A 80 0.72 9.00 -7.03
C TYR A 80 1.37 7.62 -7.19
N GLY A 81 0.66 6.55 -6.82
CA GLY A 81 1.24 5.21 -6.78
C GLY A 81 0.22 4.08 -6.77
N LYS A 82 0.66 2.85 -7.05
CA LYS A 82 -0.09 1.60 -6.82
C LYS A 82 0.12 1.19 -5.36
N VAL A 83 -0.95 0.88 -4.64
CA VAL A 83 -0.84 0.23 -3.32
C VAL A 83 -0.49 -1.24 -3.55
N VAL A 84 0.60 -1.69 -2.93
CA VAL A 84 1.14 -3.05 -3.15
C VAL A 84 0.92 -3.99 -1.96
N SER A 85 0.79 -3.47 -0.74
CA SER A 85 0.36 -4.25 0.42
C SER A 85 -0.27 -3.36 1.48
N VAL A 86 -1.31 -3.85 2.14
CA VAL A 86 -1.82 -3.31 3.41
C VAL A 86 -1.23 -4.18 4.53
N GLY A 87 -0.75 -3.56 5.61
CA GLY A 87 -0.10 -4.26 6.72
C GLY A 87 -0.93 -4.20 8.00
N ASP A 88 -1.35 -2.98 8.33
CA ASP A 88 -2.16 -2.67 9.51
C ASP A 88 -3.49 -2.05 9.03
N ALA A 89 -4.48 -1.94 9.93
CA ALA A 89 -5.80 -1.43 9.56
C ALA A 89 -5.85 0.08 9.23
N ASP A 90 -4.74 0.83 9.43
CA ASP A 90 -4.58 2.25 9.07
C ASP A 90 -3.34 2.57 8.18
N ASN A 91 -2.50 1.56 7.89
CA ASN A 91 -1.21 1.71 7.22
C ASN A 91 -1.08 0.84 5.96
N PHE A 92 -0.47 1.39 4.90
CA PHE A 92 -0.17 0.65 3.67
C PHE A 92 1.16 1.04 3.02
N ARG A 93 1.64 0.16 2.12
CA ARG A 93 2.85 0.37 1.32
C ARG A 93 2.49 0.86 -0.08
N LEU A 94 2.99 2.04 -0.44
CA LEU A 94 2.75 2.71 -1.71
C LEU A 94 3.98 2.59 -2.61
N PHE A 95 3.83 1.96 -3.78
CA PHE A 95 4.86 2.00 -4.83
C PHE A 95 4.61 3.25 -5.69
N HIS A 96 5.53 4.22 -5.65
CA HIS A 96 5.37 5.49 -6.37
C HIS A 96 5.49 5.31 -7.90
N THR A 97 4.44 5.69 -8.62
CA THR A 97 4.32 5.61 -10.09
C THR A 97 4.06 7.00 -10.68
N PRO A 98 5.07 7.88 -10.76
CA PRO A 98 4.88 9.27 -11.17
C PRO A 98 4.30 9.37 -12.58
N GLY A 99 3.23 10.15 -12.73
CA GLY A 99 2.44 10.27 -13.97
C GLY A 99 1.52 9.07 -14.29
N GLY A 100 1.61 7.97 -13.54
CA GLY A 100 0.70 6.83 -13.66
C GLY A 100 0.66 6.19 -15.05
N ARG A 101 -0.51 5.66 -15.43
CA ARG A 101 -0.70 4.99 -16.73
C ARG A 101 -0.40 5.88 -17.94
N VAL A 102 -0.50 7.22 -17.84
CA VAL A 102 -0.12 8.12 -18.94
C VAL A 102 1.38 8.02 -19.21
N MET A 103 2.20 8.00 -18.14
CA MET A 103 3.66 7.91 -18.23
C MET A 103 4.16 6.46 -18.21
N GLY A 104 3.49 5.57 -18.94
CA GLY A 104 3.91 4.18 -19.17
C GLY A 104 3.63 3.17 -18.04
N TRP A 105 3.27 3.61 -16.83
CA TRP A 105 3.20 2.70 -15.69
C TRP A 105 2.12 1.61 -15.86
N GLY A 106 2.56 0.35 -15.76
CA GLY A 106 1.71 -0.83 -15.90
C GLY A 106 1.46 -1.34 -17.32
N TRP A 107 2.07 -0.74 -18.36
CA TRP A 107 2.01 -1.26 -19.74
C TRP A 107 3.33 -1.16 -20.49
N PHE A 108 4.09 -0.08 -20.32
CA PHE A 108 5.43 0.03 -20.88
C PHE A 108 6.38 -0.97 -20.18
N PRO A 109 7.20 -1.75 -20.91
CA PRO A 109 7.99 -2.84 -20.33
C PRO A 109 8.92 -2.37 -19.20
N GLY A 110 9.62 -1.25 -19.38
CA GLY A 110 10.50 -0.65 -18.36
C GLY A 110 9.78 0.08 -17.21
N ARG A 111 8.44 0.03 -17.12
CA ARG A 111 7.63 0.71 -16.08
C ARG A 111 6.53 -0.20 -15.51
N ARG A 112 6.83 -1.48 -15.34
CA ARG A 112 5.99 -2.40 -14.56
C ARG A 112 6.13 -2.11 -13.06
N VAL A 113 5.11 -2.47 -12.28
CA VAL A 113 5.19 -2.43 -10.80
C VAL A 113 5.50 -3.84 -10.33
N PRO A 114 6.59 -4.07 -9.56
CA PRO A 114 6.92 -5.37 -9.00
C PRO A 114 5.80 -5.95 -8.14
N GLU A 115 5.68 -7.27 -8.17
CA GLU A 115 4.74 -8.03 -7.31
C GLU A 115 5.50 -8.95 -6.34
N GLY A 116 6.79 -9.22 -6.57
CA GLY A 116 7.65 -9.99 -5.68
C GLY A 116 8.03 -9.23 -4.40
N ARG A 117 7.79 -9.85 -3.23
CA ARG A 117 8.14 -9.30 -1.89
C ARG A 117 9.63 -8.91 -1.75
N LYS A 118 10.53 -9.56 -2.51
CA LYS A 118 11.96 -9.22 -2.56
C LYS A 118 12.21 -7.89 -3.27
N GLU A 119 11.64 -7.70 -4.46
CA GLU A 119 11.80 -6.49 -5.29
C GLU A 119 11.13 -5.27 -4.67
N LEU A 120 10.06 -5.46 -3.88
CA LEU A 120 9.38 -4.37 -3.17
C LEU A 120 10.15 -3.88 -1.92
N LYS A 121 11.15 -4.61 -1.42
CA LYS A 121 11.92 -4.22 -0.22
C LYS A 121 12.72 -2.95 -0.51
N GLY A 122 12.47 -1.88 0.25
CA GLY A 122 13.09 -0.57 0.04
C GLY A 122 12.61 0.17 -1.22
N GLN A 123 11.57 -0.32 -1.89
CA GLN A 123 10.99 0.25 -3.12
C GLN A 123 9.54 0.76 -2.94
N THR A 124 9.10 0.85 -1.67
CA THR A 124 7.78 1.33 -1.27
C THR A 124 7.87 2.36 -0.14
N ILE A 125 7.07 3.42 -0.24
CA ILE A 125 6.86 4.42 0.82
C ILE A 125 5.86 3.84 1.83
N HIS A 126 6.13 3.99 3.13
CA HIS A 126 5.17 3.60 4.17
C HIS A 126 4.20 4.76 4.44
N VAL A 127 2.91 4.54 4.22
CA VAL A 127 1.88 5.57 4.33
C VAL A 127 0.95 5.25 5.50
N ARG A 128 0.79 6.21 6.42
CA ARG A 128 -0.25 6.22 7.47
C ARG A 128 -1.41 7.11 7.03
N ILE A 129 -2.64 6.65 7.21
CA ILE A 129 -3.82 7.45 6.90
C ILE A 129 -4.00 8.54 7.97
N ALA A 130 -4.09 9.80 7.55
CA ALA A 130 -4.15 10.94 8.45
C ALA A 130 -5.54 11.12 9.07
N GLY A 131 -5.59 11.38 10.39
CA GLY A 131 -6.80 11.68 11.15
C GLY A 131 -7.68 10.48 11.55
N VAL A 132 -7.18 9.24 11.34
CA VAL A 132 -7.93 7.99 11.55
C VAL A 132 -7.08 7.03 12.39
N ASP A 133 -7.70 6.36 13.36
CA ASP A 133 -7.07 5.34 14.21
C ASP A 133 -7.96 4.08 14.20
N ALA A 134 -7.41 2.96 13.73
CA ALA A 134 -8.15 1.71 13.53
C ALA A 134 -7.85 0.70 14.66
N PRO A 135 -8.73 -0.29 14.92
CA PRO A 135 -8.51 -1.25 16.01
C PRO A 135 -7.25 -2.09 15.79
N GLU A 136 -6.44 -2.19 16.85
CA GLU A 136 -5.11 -2.81 16.79
C GLU A 136 -5.18 -4.32 16.53
N CYS A 137 -4.37 -4.78 15.57
CA CYS A 137 -4.22 -6.20 15.24
C CYS A 137 -3.32 -6.91 16.27
N ALA A 138 -3.38 -8.24 16.34
CA ALA A 138 -2.53 -9.01 17.26
C ALA A 138 -1.04 -8.82 16.90
N HIS A 139 -0.24 -8.31 17.84
CA HIS A 139 1.14 -7.92 17.59
C HIS A 139 2.05 -8.18 18.80
N PHE A 140 3.22 -8.79 18.59
CA PHE A 140 4.19 -9.17 19.62
C PHE A 140 3.57 -9.78 20.91
N GLY A 141 2.67 -10.75 20.75
CA GLY A 141 2.01 -11.45 21.86
C GLY A 141 0.83 -10.70 22.50
N LYS A 142 0.55 -9.45 22.10
CA LYS A 142 -0.64 -8.71 22.53
C LYS A 142 -1.88 -9.21 21.76
N PRO A 143 -3.04 -9.41 22.42
CA PRO A 143 -4.25 -9.90 21.78
C PRO A 143 -4.85 -8.83 20.86
N SER A 144 -5.36 -9.21 19.69
CA SER A 144 -6.06 -8.30 18.77
C SER A 144 -7.26 -7.64 19.44
N GLN A 145 -7.47 -6.35 19.21
CA GLN A 145 -8.72 -5.69 19.55
C GLN A 145 -9.89 -6.30 18.76
N PRO A 146 -11.13 -6.26 19.29
CA PRO A 146 -12.33 -6.59 18.52
C PRO A 146 -12.39 -5.84 17.19
N HIS A 147 -12.97 -6.47 16.16
CA HIS A 147 -13.17 -5.89 14.82
C HIS A 147 -11.88 -5.52 14.02
N SER A 148 -10.68 -5.56 14.62
CA SER A 148 -9.39 -5.26 13.95
C SER A 148 -9.18 -6.03 12.63
N ALA A 149 -9.47 -7.33 12.61
CA ALA A 149 -9.39 -8.17 11.42
C ALA A 149 -10.39 -7.76 10.31
N GLU A 150 -11.56 -7.24 10.68
CA GLU A 150 -12.56 -6.74 9.74
C GLU A 150 -12.14 -5.40 9.14
N SER A 151 -11.62 -4.50 9.98
CA SER A 151 -11.04 -3.21 9.56
C SER A 151 -9.84 -3.40 8.61
N LEU A 152 -8.93 -4.35 8.93
CA LEU A 152 -7.82 -4.73 8.05
C LEU A 152 -8.31 -5.32 6.72
N LYS A 153 -9.30 -6.22 6.76
CA LYS A 153 -9.92 -6.81 5.56
C LYS A 153 -10.60 -5.75 4.69
N TYR A 154 -11.31 -4.80 5.30
CA TYR A 154 -11.93 -3.65 4.64
C TYR A 154 -10.86 -2.83 3.91
N LEU A 155 -9.83 -2.34 4.61
CA LEU A 155 -8.79 -1.51 3.99
C LEU A 155 -8.04 -2.27 2.87
N THR A 156 -7.76 -3.56 3.10
CA THR A 156 -7.15 -4.45 2.10
C THR A 156 -8.03 -4.55 0.85
N SER A 157 -9.33 -4.79 0.99
CA SER A 157 -10.26 -4.86 -0.15
C SER A 157 -10.43 -3.51 -0.88
N LEU A 158 -10.33 -2.40 -0.13
CA LEU A 158 -10.53 -1.04 -0.64
C LEU A 158 -9.34 -0.53 -1.46
N LEU A 159 -8.11 -0.94 -1.09
CA LEU A 159 -6.85 -0.40 -1.64
C LEU A 159 -5.99 -1.37 -2.45
N THR A 160 -6.08 -2.69 -2.28
CA THR A 160 -5.11 -3.62 -2.90
C THR A 160 -5.08 -3.51 -4.43
N SER A 161 -3.88 -3.33 -5.01
CA SER A 161 -3.64 -3.07 -6.43
C SER A 161 -4.34 -1.82 -7.02
N ARG A 162 -4.92 -0.95 -6.19
CA ARG A 162 -5.54 0.31 -6.61
C ARG A 162 -4.46 1.40 -6.74
N TYR A 163 -4.71 2.36 -7.64
CA TYR A 163 -3.91 3.58 -7.72
C TYR A 163 -4.51 4.68 -6.86
N VAL A 164 -3.70 5.28 -5.99
CA VAL A 164 -4.10 6.35 -5.05
C VAL A 164 -3.23 7.60 -5.22
N ARG A 165 -3.76 8.75 -4.78
CA ARG A 165 -2.96 9.96 -4.53
C ARG A 165 -2.90 10.23 -3.02
N ALA A 166 -1.70 10.08 -2.47
CA ALA A 166 -1.38 10.37 -1.07
C ALA A 166 -0.81 11.78 -0.95
N HIS A 167 -1.56 12.70 -0.33
CA HIS A 167 -1.12 14.06 -0.04
C HIS A 167 -0.29 14.05 1.24
N LEU A 168 0.99 14.41 1.12
CA LEU A 168 1.98 14.33 2.20
C LEU A 168 1.68 15.42 3.23
N LEU A 169 1.53 15.06 4.51
CA LEU A 169 1.29 16.04 5.59
C LEU A 169 2.51 16.12 6.52
N ARG A 170 2.90 14.99 7.12
CA ARG A 170 4.03 14.89 8.06
C ARG A 170 4.78 13.57 7.89
N ARG A 171 6.05 13.51 8.31
CA ARG A 171 6.78 12.26 8.57
C ARG A 171 6.72 11.95 10.07
N ASP A 172 6.59 10.68 10.44
CA ASP A 172 6.64 10.23 11.83
C ASP A 172 8.01 9.61 12.21
N GLN A 173 8.13 9.24 13.49
CA GLN A 173 9.34 8.64 14.07
C GLN A 173 9.63 7.19 13.62
N TYR A 174 8.69 6.54 12.93
CA TYR A 174 8.82 5.18 12.40
C TYR A 174 8.97 5.18 10.87
N GLU A 175 9.38 6.31 10.31
CA GLU A 175 9.53 6.57 8.88
C GLU A 175 8.22 6.38 8.06
N ARG A 176 7.06 6.39 8.73
CA ARG A 176 5.76 6.51 8.06
C ARG A 176 5.56 7.94 7.59
N VAL A 177 4.87 8.09 6.47
CA VAL A 177 4.42 9.38 5.96
C VAL A 177 2.92 9.49 6.18
N VAL A 178 2.53 10.37 7.10
CA VAL A 178 1.14 10.70 7.41
C VAL A 178 0.54 11.44 6.21
N CYS A 179 -0.50 10.86 5.62
CA CYS A 179 -1.09 11.34 4.37
C CYS A 179 -2.62 11.43 4.42
N SER A 180 -3.17 12.46 3.78
CA SER A 180 -4.55 12.43 3.29
C SER A 180 -4.58 11.62 2.00
N VAL A 181 -5.29 10.49 2.00
CA VAL A 181 -5.24 9.51 0.90
C VAL A 181 -6.54 9.56 0.11
N SER A 182 -6.42 9.85 -1.19
CA SER A 182 -7.56 9.90 -2.10
C SER A 182 -7.47 8.85 -3.21
N MET A 183 -8.59 8.20 -3.51
CA MET A 183 -8.70 7.25 -4.63
C MET A 183 -9.74 7.72 -5.66
N ARG A 184 -9.56 7.32 -6.92
CA ARG A 184 -10.52 7.59 -8.01
C ARG A 184 -11.78 6.74 -7.81
N ARG A 185 -12.98 7.30 -8.03
CA ARG A 185 -14.23 6.52 -7.97
C ARG A 185 -14.25 5.44 -9.07
N ARG A 186 -15.12 4.42 -8.94
CA ARG A 186 -15.36 3.44 -10.02
C ARG A 186 -16.27 4.04 -11.09
N GLY A 187 -16.26 3.45 -12.29
CA GLY A 187 -17.17 3.81 -13.40
C GLY A 187 -17.01 5.24 -13.94
N ILE A 188 -18.08 5.75 -14.56
CA ILE A 188 -18.13 7.08 -15.20
C ILE A 188 -17.81 8.23 -14.25
N LEU A 189 -18.23 8.12 -12.98
CA LEU A 189 -17.94 9.12 -11.95
C LEU A 189 -16.43 9.14 -11.60
N GLY A 190 -15.75 8.01 -11.78
CA GLY A 190 -14.28 7.98 -11.84
C GLY A 190 -13.73 8.73 -13.04
N LEU A 191 -14.24 8.46 -14.25
CA LEU A 191 -13.77 9.10 -15.49
C LEU A 191 -13.85 10.64 -15.38
N LEU A 192 -14.97 11.17 -14.91
CA LEU A 192 -15.25 12.58 -14.61
C LEU A 192 -14.36 13.22 -13.51
N GLY A 193 -13.41 12.47 -12.94
CA GLY A 193 -12.37 13.00 -12.05
C GLY A 193 -12.71 13.01 -10.56
N PHE A 194 -13.93 12.60 -10.19
CA PHE A 194 -14.33 12.51 -8.78
C PHE A 194 -13.50 11.46 -8.02
N LYS A 195 -13.39 11.69 -6.71
CA LYS A 195 -12.58 10.89 -5.78
C LYS A 195 -13.38 10.53 -4.53
N HIS A 196 -12.87 9.56 -3.78
CA HIS A 196 -13.16 9.41 -2.35
C HIS A 196 -11.89 9.76 -1.57
N ASP A 197 -12.04 10.33 -0.37
CA ASP A 197 -11.01 10.23 0.66
C ASP A 197 -11.16 8.86 1.34
N VAL A 198 -10.05 8.18 1.58
CA VAL A 198 -10.03 6.83 2.15
C VAL A 198 -10.34 6.86 3.65
N GLY A 199 -9.82 7.85 4.38
CA GLY A 199 -10.06 7.97 5.82
C GLY A 199 -11.53 8.26 6.12
N LEU A 200 -12.13 9.16 5.33
CA LEU A 200 -13.56 9.47 5.46
C LEU A 200 -14.48 8.25 5.20
N LEU A 201 -14.10 7.34 4.30
CA LEU A 201 -14.83 6.09 4.09
C LEU A 201 -14.70 5.15 5.29
N MET A 202 -13.49 4.98 5.84
CA MET A 202 -13.26 4.13 7.02
C MET A 202 -14.05 4.59 8.25
N LEU A 203 -14.11 5.90 8.50
CA LEU A 203 -14.88 6.48 9.60
C LEU A 203 -16.39 6.25 9.43
N ARG A 204 -16.93 6.63 8.27
CA ARG A 204 -18.36 6.52 7.95
C ARG A 204 -18.86 5.07 7.97
N ASP A 205 -18.02 4.14 7.51
CA ASP A 205 -18.36 2.72 7.46
C ASP A 205 -18.06 1.99 8.79
N GLY A 206 -17.65 2.72 9.84
CA GLY A 206 -17.44 2.19 11.19
C GLY A 206 -16.19 1.33 11.36
N MET A 207 -15.22 1.43 10.46
CA MET A 207 -14.01 0.59 10.43
C MET A 207 -12.88 1.14 11.30
N ALA A 208 -12.97 2.41 11.69
CA ALA A 208 -11.98 3.11 12.51
C ALA A 208 -12.64 4.29 13.25
N GLN A 209 -11.96 4.84 14.26
CA GLN A 209 -12.34 6.08 14.93
C GLN A 209 -11.48 7.26 14.48
N VAL A 210 -11.87 8.47 14.84
CA VAL A 210 -11.04 9.67 14.70
C VAL A 210 -9.82 9.55 15.62
N TYR A 211 -8.64 9.98 15.14
CA TYR A 211 -7.42 10.00 15.96
C TYR A 211 -7.43 11.20 16.93
N GLU A 212 -7.48 10.91 18.22
CA GLU A 212 -7.57 11.90 19.31
C GLU A 212 -6.23 12.16 20.04
N GLY A 213 -5.14 11.50 19.63
CA GLY A 213 -3.86 11.56 20.33
C GLY A 213 -3.20 12.94 20.27
N THR A 214 -2.79 13.48 21.43
CA THR A 214 -2.33 14.87 21.65
C THR A 214 -1.19 15.36 20.74
N TYR A 215 -0.44 14.45 20.10
CA TYR A 215 0.66 14.78 19.19
C TYR A 215 0.46 14.16 17.81
N GLY A 216 0.80 14.94 16.77
CA GLY A 216 0.80 14.48 15.38
C GLY A 216 -0.56 14.49 14.67
N ILE A 217 -1.57 15.15 15.25
CA ILE A 217 -2.89 15.36 14.63
C ILE A 217 -2.72 16.13 13.31
N GLU A 218 -3.18 15.55 12.21
CA GLU A 218 -3.16 16.12 10.86
C GLU A 218 -4.48 15.72 10.16
N PHE A 219 -5.38 16.69 9.90
CA PHE A 219 -6.70 16.43 9.31
C PHE A 219 -6.80 16.88 7.85
N GLY A 220 -6.43 15.99 6.92
CA GLY A 220 -6.59 16.27 5.49
C GLY A 220 -5.58 17.28 4.93
N ARG A 221 -5.82 17.77 3.71
CA ARG A 221 -5.22 19.03 3.17
C ARG A 221 -6.25 20.17 3.07
N ARG A 222 -7.54 19.86 3.23
CA ARG A 222 -8.64 20.82 3.05
C ARG A 222 -9.10 21.33 4.41
N GLU A 223 -9.45 22.60 4.46
CA GLU A 223 -10.10 23.20 5.61
C GLU A 223 -11.44 22.50 5.93
N GLY A 224 -11.78 22.44 7.21
CA GLY A 224 -12.99 21.76 7.70
C GLY A 224 -13.02 20.24 7.49
N MET A 225 -11.89 19.59 7.18
CA MET A 225 -11.82 18.11 7.09
C MET A 225 -12.05 17.44 8.44
N GLU A 226 -11.53 18.03 9.54
CA GLU A 226 -11.79 17.55 10.90
C GLU A 226 -13.29 17.46 11.20
N ARG A 227 -14.04 18.54 10.95
CA ARG A 227 -15.51 18.56 11.13
C ARG A 227 -16.20 17.47 10.32
N LYS A 228 -15.70 17.16 9.11
CA LYS A 228 -16.24 16.09 8.26
C LYS A 228 -15.88 14.69 8.77
N TYR A 229 -14.74 14.53 9.42
CA TYR A 229 -14.31 13.29 10.06
C TYR A 229 -15.13 13.01 11.32
N ARG A 230 -15.24 14.00 12.22
CA ARG A 230 -16.10 13.94 13.42
C ARG A 230 -17.56 13.64 13.04
N ALA A 231 -18.14 14.38 12.08
CA ALA A 231 -19.51 14.13 11.63
C ALA A 231 -19.72 12.74 10.99
N ALA A 232 -18.73 12.20 10.26
CA ALA A 232 -18.82 10.85 9.70
C ALA A 232 -18.73 9.76 10.79
N GLU A 233 -17.97 10.01 11.86
CA GLU A 233 -17.92 9.14 13.03
C GLU A 233 -19.21 9.22 13.86
N GLU A 234 -19.77 10.42 14.06
CA GLU A 234 -21.08 10.64 14.70
C GLU A 234 -22.19 9.90 13.93
N GLU A 235 -22.19 9.98 12.59
CA GLU A 235 -23.10 9.22 11.72
C GLU A 235 -22.93 7.70 11.90
N ALA A 236 -21.68 7.21 11.92
CA ALA A 236 -21.38 5.79 12.11
C ALA A 236 -21.77 5.29 13.52
N ARG A 237 -21.57 6.11 14.55
CA ARG A 237 -21.91 5.86 15.95
C ARG A 237 -23.43 5.83 16.15
N ALA A 238 -24.17 6.77 15.55
CA ALA A 238 -25.63 6.77 15.55
C ALA A 238 -26.20 5.52 14.85
N LYS A 239 -25.60 5.11 13.73
CA LYS A 239 -25.97 3.90 12.97
C LYS A 239 -25.46 2.59 13.57
N LYS A 240 -24.59 2.65 14.60
CA LYS A 240 -23.98 1.50 15.30
C LYS A 240 -23.27 0.53 14.33
N VAL A 241 -22.62 1.07 13.31
CA VAL A 241 -21.90 0.28 12.29
C VAL A 241 -20.46 -0.03 12.72
N GLY A 242 -19.99 -1.21 12.32
CA GLY A 242 -18.65 -1.70 12.60
C GLY A 242 -18.30 -1.67 14.10
N ILE A 243 -17.22 -0.99 14.45
CA ILE A 243 -16.73 -0.87 15.84
C ILE A 243 -17.79 -0.29 16.80
N TRP A 244 -18.70 0.56 16.31
CA TRP A 244 -19.76 1.17 17.11
C TRP A 244 -20.95 0.23 17.40
N GLY A 245 -20.96 -0.96 16.80
CA GLY A 245 -21.92 -2.03 17.13
C GLY A 245 -21.55 -2.85 18.38
N LEU A 246 -20.32 -2.70 18.88
CA LEU A 246 -19.76 -3.51 19.97
C LEU A 246 -20.32 -3.12 21.34
N LYS A 247 -21.43 -3.76 21.75
CA LYS A 247 -22.06 -3.56 23.06
C LYS A 247 -21.11 -3.93 24.22
N GLY A 248 -20.52 -2.93 24.87
CA GLY A 248 -19.75 -3.09 26.12
C GLY A 248 -18.36 -3.71 25.98
N VAL A 249 -17.87 -3.94 24.76
CA VAL A 249 -16.52 -4.50 24.48
C VAL A 249 -15.67 -3.54 23.64
N TYR A 250 -16.07 -2.26 23.54
CA TYR A 250 -15.30 -1.23 22.87
C TYR A 250 -14.21 -0.67 23.79
N GLU A 251 -12.96 -0.73 23.33
CA GLU A 251 -11.77 -0.11 23.94
C GLU A 251 -11.11 0.69 22.81
N SER A 252 -10.83 1.99 23.00
CA SER A 252 -10.19 2.77 21.93
C SER A 252 -8.77 2.28 21.66
N PRO A 253 -8.22 2.44 20.43
CA PRO A 253 -6.84 2.04 20.16
C PRO A 253 -5.84 2.76 21.08
N GLY A 254 -6.12 4.01 21.46
CA GLY A 254 -5.37 4.77 22.47
C GLY A 254 -5.42 4.15 23.88
N GLN A 255 -6.61 3.74 24.36
CA GLN A 255 -6.78 3.06 25.65
C GLN A 255 -6.00 1.73 25.68
N TYR A 256 -6.14 0.92 24.63
CA TYR A 256 -5.40 -0.33 24.46
C TYR A 256 -3.87 -0.11 24.43
N LYS A 257 -3.38 0.91 23.71
CA LYS A 257 -1.96 1.26 23.68
C LYS A 257 -1.43 1.71 25.04
N ALA A 258 -2.22 2.43 25.83
CA ALA A 258 -1.87 2.78 27.21
C ALA A 258 -1.79 1.52 28.10
N ARG A 259 -2.83 0.68 28.06
CA ARG A 259 -2.94 -0.58 28.83
C ARG A 259 -1.77 -1.54 28.62
N PHE A 260 -1.26 -1.65 27.38
CA PHE A 260 -0.18 -2.57 27.03
C PHE A 260 1.20 -1.91 26.92
N GLY A 261 1.44 -0.79 27.61
CA GLY A 261 2.74 -0.12 27.68
C GLY A 261 3.15 0.53 26.35
N GLY A 262 2.72 1.78 26.16
CA GLY A 262 2.77 2.48 24.87
C GLY A 262 4.16 2.89 24.38
N LYS A 263 4.94 1.95 23.81
CA LYS A 263 6.00 2.25 22.84
C LYS A 263 5.87 1.39 21.58
N GLU A 264 5.66 2.08 20.46
CA GLU A 264 5.84 1.61 19.07
C GLU A 264 7.14 0.83 18.88
N GLY A 265 7.16 -0.51 18.77
CA GLY A 265 8.39 -1.21 18.38
C GLY A 265 8.76 -0.89 16.92
N PRO A 266 10.04 -0.73 16.54
CA PRO A 266 10.39 -0.51 15.13
C PRO A 266 9.93 -1.70 14.28
N PHE A 267 9.15 -1.40 13.24
CA PHE A 267 8.50 -2.39 12.38
C PHE A 267 9.51 -3.34 11.75
N THR A 268 9.60 -4.57 12.27
CA THR A 268 10.19 -5.70 11.56
C THR A 268 9.11 -6.33 10.68
N PRO A 269 9.33 -6.49 9.36
CA PRO A 269 8.33 -7.10 8.49
C PRO A 269 8.14 -8.56 8.91
N SER A 270 6.92 -8.91 9.31
CA SER A 270 6.58 -10.23 9.84
C SER A 270 7.15 -11.36 8.99
N ALA A 271 7.96 -12.21 9.63
CA ALA A 271 8.38 -13.48 9.07
C ALA A 271 7.13 -14.32 8.77
N PRO A 272 7.13 -15.15 7.71
CA PRO A 272 6.01 -16.04 7.45
C PRO A 272 5.81 -16.96 8.67
N VAL A 273 4.59 -16.97 9.21
CA VAL A 273 4.19 -17.94 10.23
C VAL A 273 4.36 -19.34 9.64
N PRO A 274 5.15 -20.25 10.25
CA PRO A 274 5.28 -21.61 9.74
C PRO A 274 3.91 -22.29 9.78
N PRO A 275 3.55 -23.10 8.76
CA PRO A 275 2.22 -23.68 8.68
C PRO A 275 1.91 -24.53 9.92
N GLU A 276 0.75 -24.25 10.51
CA GLU A 276 0.25 -24.94 11.70
C GLU A 276 0.10 -26.43 11.40
N LYS A 277 0.68 -27.28 12.26
CA LYS A 277 0.66 -28.74 12.08
C LYS A 277 -0.72 -29.29 12.45
N THR A 278 -1.65 -29.30 11.50
CA THR A 278 -2.91 -30.05 11.61
C THR A 278 -2.61 -31.52 11.91
N ALA A 279 -3.20 -32.03 12.99
CA ALA A 279 -2.97 -33.39 13.44
C ALA A 279 -3.65 -34.39 12.49
N GLY A 280 -2.86 -35.03 11.63
CA GLY A 280 -3.35 -36.01 10.65
C GLY A 280 -3.91 -37.27 11.31
N GLU A 281 -5.24 -37.40 11.32
CA GLU A 281 -5.95 -38.58 11.80
C GLU A 281 -5.64 -39.81 10.93
N LYS A 282 -5.19 -40.91 11.54
CA LYS A 282 -4.75 -42.12 10.83
C LYS A 282 -5.92 -43.04 10.44
N VAL A 283 -6.55 -42.75 9.31
CA VAL A 283 -7.45 -43.69 8.62
C VAL A 283 -6.65 -44.90 8.10
N LYS A 284 -7.24 -46.10 8.16
CA LYS A 284 -6.55 -47.41 8.08
C LYS A 284 -6.93 -48.19 6.80
N GLY A 285 -6.10 -48.11 5.76
CA GLY A 285 -6.21 -48.91 4.52
C GLY A 285 -5.24 -50.11 4.46
N LYS A 286 -5.54 -51.13 3.63
CA LYS A 286 -4.75 -52.37 3.44
C LYS A 286 -4.68 -52.77 1.95
N ARG A 287 -3.59 -53.46 1.56
CA ARG A 287 -3.27 -53.99 0.19
C ARG A 287 -2.95 -52.83 -0.80
N GLY A 288 -2.01 -52.90 -1.76
CA GLY A 288 -0.97 -53.86 -2.19
C GLY A 288 -0.16 -53.21 -3.35
N VAL A 289 0.78 -53.80 -4.11
CA VAL A 289 1.46 -55.13 -4.14
C VAL A 289 2.91 -54.94 -4.70
N SER A 290 3.77 -55.95 -4.56
CA SER A 290 5.13 -56.19 -5.13
C SER A 290 5.63 -55.44 -6.39
N SER A 291 6.91 -55.05 -6.40
CA SER A 291 7.91 -55.49 -7.41
C SER A 291 9.37 -55.13 -7.02
N ALA A 292 10.35 -55.67 -7.75
CA ALA A 292 11.80 -55.75 -7.44
C ALA A 292 12.59 -54.43 -7.73
N ALA A 293 13.92 -54.30 -7.56
CA ALA A 293 15.01 -55.29 -7.42
C ALA A 293 16.30 -54.73 -6.76
N LEU A 294 17.30 -55.61 -6.54
CA LEU A 294 18.78 -55.40 -6.49
C LEU A 294 19.33 -54.17 -5.70
N ALA A 295 20.20 -54.30 -4.68
CA ALA A 295 20.90 -55.46 -4.09
C ALA A 295 21.09 -55.23 -2.55
N SER A 296 22.16 -55.48 -1.78
CA SER A 296 23.58 -55.86 -1.98
C SER A 296 24.19 -56.48 -0.68
N GLU A 297 25.48 -56.83 -0.70
CA GLU A 297 26.29 -57.40 0.40
C GLU A 297 27.06 -56.31 1.20
N VAL A 298 27.69 -56.50 2.39
CA VAL A 298 27.96 -57.70 3.21
C VAL A 298 27.91 -57.41 4.75
N LYS A 299 28.08 -58.48 5.55
CA LYS A 299 27.98 -58.68 7.03
C LYS A 299 29.25 -58.26 7.85
N PRO A 300 29.35 -58.45 9.19
CA PRO A 300 28.36 -58.56 10.31
C PRO A 300 28.75 -57.85 11.66
N ALA A 301 27.93 -58.11 12.71
CA ALA A 301 28.25 -58.09 14.16
C ALA A 301 28.22 -56.73 14.91
N ALA A 302 27.96 -56.65 16.23
CA ALA A 302 27.88 -57.71 17.25
C ALA A 302 26.62 -57.67 18.17
N ARG A 303 26.55 -58.61 19.13
CA ARG A 303 25.38 -58.91 20.00
C ARG A 303 25.17 -57.88 21.13
N GLY A 304 23.91 -57.60 21.48
CA GLY A 304 23.54 -56.76 22.64
C GLY A 304 22.17 -57.04 23.25
N ARG A 305 21.96 -58.23 23.83
CA ARG A 305 20.70 -58.57 24.56
C ARG A 305 20.62 -57.81 25.90
N LYS A 306 19.47 -57.16 26.18
CA LYS A 306 18.62 -57.50 27.35
C LYS A 306 17.23 -56.86 27.25
N ARG A 307 16.19 -57.68 27.47
CA ARG A 307 14.80 -57.25 27.72
C ARG A 307 14.64 -56.94 29.21
N LYS A 308 13.86 -55.93 29.59
CA LYS A 308 12.85 -56.03 30.66
C LYS A 308 11.69 -55.06 30.41
N ALA A 309 10.49 -55.57 30.63
CA ALA A 309 9.20 -54.88 30.76
C ALA A 309 8.27 -55.85 31.53
N PRO A 310 7.08 -55.44 31.97
CA PRO A 310 6.58 -54.08 32.23
C PRO A 310 6.37 -53.84 33.73
N VAL A 311 5.84 -52.67 34.10
CA VAL A 311 5.03 -52.52 35.33
C VAL A 311 3.71 -51.84 34.94
N VAL A 312 2.60 -52.43 35.37
CA VAL A 312 1.24 -51.93 35.13
C VAL A 312 0.69 -51.41 36.45
N THR A 313 0.28 -50.14 36.48
CA THR A 313 -0.46 -49.56 37.61
C THR A 313 -1.78 -49.00 37.09
N VAL A 314 -2.88 -49.73 37.32
CA VAL A 314 -4.24 -49.27 37.03
C VAL A 314 -4.81 -48.65 38.30
N VAL A 315 -5.20 -47.37 38.25
CA VAL A 315 -6.05 -46.75 39.28
C VAL A 315 -7.23 -46.04 38.61
N ARG A 316 -8.41 -46.20 39.21
CA ARG A 316 -9.73 -45.81 38.69
C ARG A 316 -9.91 -44.31 38.49
N VAL A 317 -10.74 -43.98 37.50
CA VAL A 317 -11.49 -42.72 37.41
C VAL A 317 -12.43 -42.56 38.61
N VAL A 318 -12.50 -41.35 39.18
CA VAL A 318 -13.62 -40.91 40.02
C VAL A 318 -14.18 -39.60 39.45
N LYS A 319 -15.51 -39.55 39.28
CA LYS A 319 -16.25 -38.45 38.65
C LYS A 319 -17.14 -37.79 39.70
N ARG A 320 -16.84 -36.55 40.12
CA ARG A 320 -17.75 -35.75 40.96
C ARG A 320 -18.63 -34.82 40.11
N ARG A 321 -19.85 -34.57 40.60
CA ARG A 321 -20.92 -33.80 39.93
C ARG A 321 -20.93 -32.34 40.39
N LYS A 322 -21.68 -31.51 39.65
CA LYS A 322 -22.05 -30.13 40.02
C LYS A 322 -22.71 -30.08 41.41
N ALA A 323 -22.58 -28.94 42.07
CA ALA A 323 -23.58 -28.43 42.99
C ALA A 323 -24.12 -27.10 42.44
N THR A 324 -25.42 -26.87 42.57
CA THR A 324 -26.10 -25.62 42.21
C THR A 324 -27.01 -25.24 43.37
N THR A 325 -26.89 -24.02 43.87
CA THR A 325 -27.76 -23.49 44.92
C THR A 325 -28.23 -22.10 44.51
N THR A 326 -29.54 -21.95 44.38
CA THR A 326 -30.28 -20.69 44.15
C THR A 326 -30.76 -20.09 45.49
N ASP A 327 -31.62 -19.06 45.43
CA ASP A 327 -32.35 -18.43 46.55
C ASP A 327 -31.53 -17.49 47.47
N LYS A 328 -32.07 -16.37 47.98
CA LYS A 328 -33.32 -15.63 47.63
C LYS A 328 -33.30 -14.20 48.18
N LYS A 329 -34.24 -13.38 47.68
CA LYS A 329 -34.87 -12.20 48.33
C LYS A 329 -33.95 -11.21 49.09
N LYS A 330 -33.85 -10.00 48.55
CA LYS A 330 -34.88 -8.99 48.83
C LYS A 330 -35.10 -8.10 47.61
#